data_AF-A0A7C3TSP2-F1
#
_entry.id   AF-A0A7C3TSP2-F1
#
_cell.length_a   1.000
_cell.length_b   1.000
_cell.length_c   1.000
_cell.angle_alpha   90.00
_cell.angle_beta   90.00
_cell.angle_gamma   90.00
#
_symmetry.space_group_name_H-M   'P 1'
#
loop_
_entity.id
_entity.type
_entity.pdbx_description
1 polymer ?
#
loop_
_entity_poly.entity_id
_entity_poly.type
_entity_poly.pdbx_seq_one_letter_code
_entity_poly.pdbx_strand_id
1 'polypeptide(L)'
;MPFPTPEGEAPHVLLQVKDEILEVLNQLRQTYQQLHQGTEIPADRIKALLQRGEALAEKIASLKGMEEAGREFLLHIQNIGRAIQDLKNFDALKKAELITGVKF
;
A
#
# COMPACT_ATOMS: atom_id res chain seq x y z
N MET A 1 -42.24 -19.11 -13.10
CA MET A 1 -41.45 -17.94 -12.67
C MET A 1 -40.01 -18.41 -12.56
N PRO A 2 -39.03 -17.84 -13.28
CA PRO A 2 -37.64 -18.23 -13.09
C PRO A 2 -37.14 -17.63 -11.76
N PHE A 3 -36.46 -18.45 -10.97
CA PHE A 3 -35.77 -18.02 -9.76
C PHE A 3 -34.50 -17.26 -10.16
N PRO A 4 -34.18 -16.10 -9.57
CA PRO A 4 -32.85 -15.50 -9.74
C PRO A 4 -31.84 -16.44 -9.08
N THR A 5 -31.01 -17.10 -9.89
CA THR A 5 -29.84 -17.82 -9.40
C THR A 5 -28.87 -16.81 -8.78
N PRO A 6 -28.38 -17.00 -7.54
CA PRO A 6 -27.42 -16.10 -6.89
C PRO A 6 -25.99 -16.17 -7.49
N GLU A 7 -25.84 -16.70 -8.70
CA GLU A 7 -24.54 -16.96 -9.34
C GLU A 7 -23.88 -15.69 -9.92
N GLY A 8 -24.54 -14.53 -9.86
CA GLY A 8 -24.04 -13.26 -10.42
C GLY A 8 -23.34 -12.30 -9.43
N GLU A 9 -23.52 -12.46 -8.11
CA GLU A 9 -23.02 -11.49 -7.11
C GLU A 9 -21.60 -11.78 -6.63
N ALA A 10 -21.23 -13.05 -6.46
CA ALA A 10 -19.89 -13.44 -6.00
C ALA A 10 -18.71 -12.98 -6.90
N PRO A 11 -18.79 -13.03 -8.25
CA PRO A 11 -17.67 -12.58 -9.08
C PRO A 11 -17.44 -11.06 -9.03
N HIS A 12 -18.48 -10.27 -8.80
CA HIS A 12 -18.37 -8.81 -8.77
C HIS A 12 -17.60 -8.30 -7.56
N VAL A 13 -17.80 -8.90 -6.38
CA VAL A 13 -17.09 -8.49 -5.15
C VAL A 13 -15.59 -8.78 -5.27
N LEU A 14 -15.23 -9.95 -5.82
CA LEU A 14 -13.83 -10.31 -6.04
C LEU A 14 -13.16 -9.43 -7.10
N LEU A 15 -13.89 -9.07 -8.16
CA LEU A 15 -13.41 -8.14 -9.18
C LEU A 15 -13.20 -6.73 -8.59
N GLN A 16 -14.15 -6.21 -7.81
CA GLN A 16 -14.00 -4.91 -7.16
C GLN A 16 -12.81 -4.87 -6.19
N VAL A 17 -12.65 -5.91 -5.36
CA VAL A 17 -11.52 -6.00 -4.44
C VAL A 17 -10.20 -6.07 -5.22
N LYS A 18 -10.14 -6.82 -6.33
CA LYS A 18 -8.98 -6.87 -7.22
C LYS A 18 -8.65 -5.49 -7.83
N ASP A 19 -9.64 -4.76 -8.35
CA ASP A 19 -9.42 -3.44 -8.93
C ASP A 19 -8.95 -2.42 -7.88
N GLU A 20 -9.53 -2.44 -6.68
CA GLU A 20 -9.06 -1.58 -5.57
C GLU A 20 -7.60 -1.91 -5.18
N ILE A 21 -7.22 -3.19 -5.11
CA ILE A 21 -5.84 -3.61 -4.82
C ILE A 21 -4.88 -3.11 -5.90
N LEU A 22 -5.24 -3.29 -7.17
CA LEU A 22 -4.42 -2.84 -8.29
C LEU A 22 -4.25 -1.33 -8.29
N GLU A 23 -5.30 -0.58 -7.95
CA GLU A 23 -5.23 0.87 -7.81
C GLU A 23 -4.27 1.27 -6.69
N VAL A 24 -4.40 0.68 -5.49
CA VAL A 24 -3.53 1.00 -4.35
C VAL A 24 -2.08 0.61 -4.63
N LEU A 25 -1.82 -0.55 -5.24
CA LEU A 25 -0.48 -0.95 -5.67
C LEU A 25 0.10 0.01 -6.71
N ASN A 26 -0.72 0.49 -7.64
CA ASN A 26 -0.27 1.47 -8.63
C ASN A 26 0.09 2.81 -7.98
N GLN A 27 -0.72 3.27 -7.02
CA GLN A 27 -0.45 4.50 -6.27
C GLN A 27 0.79 4.38 -5.37
N LEU A 28 0.98 3.23 -4.71
CA LEU A 28 2.20 2.94 -3.92
C LEU A 28 3.44 2.91 -4.81
N ARG A 29 3.36 2.27 -5.98
CA ARG A 29 4.45 2.25 -6.96
C ARG A 29 4.81 3.65 -7.44
N GLN A 30 3.81 4.47 -7.79
CA GLN A 30 4.04 5.86 -8.18
C GLN A 30 4.70 6.66 -7.06
N THR A 31 4.22 6.49 -5.82
CA THR A 31 4.78 7.13 -4.63
C THR A 31 6.24 6.72 -4.41
N TYR A 32 6.55 5.43 -4.55
CA TYR A 32 7.91 4.92 -4.46
C TYR A 32 8.81 5.49 -5.57
N GLN A 33 8.33 5.55 -6.82
CA GLN A 33 9.09 6.13 -7.93
C GLN A 33 9.37 7.62 -7.73
N GLN A 34 8.40 8.37 -7.24
CA GLN A 34 8.55 9.80 -6.94
C GLN A 34 9.55 10.03 -5.81
N LEU A 35 9.50 9.22 -4.74
CA LEU A 35 10.52 9.22 -3.68
C LEU A 35 11.91 8.92 -4.24
N HIS A 36 12.02 7.94 -5.14
CA HIS A 36 13.29 7.59 -5.80
C HIS A 36 13.83 8.69 -6.72
N GLN A 37 12.94 9.49 -7.31
CA GLN A 37 13.29 10.67 -8.11
C GLN A 37 13.65 11.89 -7.24
N GLY A 38 13.65 11.76 -5.91
CA GLY A 38 13.91 12.86 -4.97
C GLY A 38 12.76 13.85 -4.86
N THR A 39 11.55 13.47 -5.28
CA THR A 39 10.36 14.30 -5.10
C THR A 39 9.90 14.20 -3.65
N GLU A 40 9.76 15.33 -2.97
CA GLU A 40 9.20 15.36 -1.62
C GLU A 40 7.72 14.96 -1.67
N ILE A 41 7.43 13.77 -1.13
CA ILE A 41 6.07 13.32 -0.93
C ILE A 41 5.65 13.59 0.51
N PRO A 42 4.49 14.25 0.73
CA PRO A 42 3.98 14.47 2.06
C PRO A 42 3.74 13.13 2.77
N ALA A 43 4.23 13.04 4.01
CA ALA A 43 4.11 11.85 4.84
C ALA A 43 2.65 11.41 5.01
N ASP A 44 1.71 12.37 5.07
CA ASP A 44 0.28 12.10 5.12
C ASP A 44 -0.24 11.33 3.90
N ARG A 45 0.32 11.58 2.70
CA ARG A 45 -0.09 10.86 1.49
C ARG A 45 0.40 9.42 1.50
N ILE A 46 1.64 9.19 1.95
CA ILE A 46 2.18 7.84 2.15
C ILE A 46 1.35 7.11 3.20
N LYS A 47 1.08 7.75 4.34
CA LYS A 47 0.29 7.17 5.43
C LYS A 47 -1.13 6.82 4.97
N ALA A 48 -1.78 7.69 4.22
CA ALA A 48 -3.11 7.43 3.66
C ALA A 48 -3.11 6.25 2.67
N LEU A 49 -2.07 6.11 1.85
CA LEU A 49 -1.92 4.97 0.93
C LEU A 49 -1.68 3.65 1.66
N LEU A 50 -0.85 3.68 2.71
CA LEU A 50 -0.62 2.51 3.57
C LEU A 50 -1.90 2.09 4.29
N GLN A 51 -2.62 3.04 4.88
CA GLN A 51 -3.90 2.79 5.55
C GLN A 51 -4.95 2.21 4.59
N ARG A 52 -5.00 2.70 3.35
CA ARG A 52 -5.84 2.12 2.29
C ARG A 52 -5.41 0.69 1.95
N GLY A 53 -4.11 0.43 1.82
CA GLY A 53 -3.57 -0.90 1.57
C GLY A 53 -3.89 -1.88 2.71
N GLU A 54 -3.78 -1.45 3.97
CA GLU A 54 -4.13 -2.24 5.15
C GLU A 54 -5.62 -2.55 5.19
N ALA A 55 -6.49 -1.57 4.95
CA ALA A 55 -7.93 -1.79 4.89
C ALA A 55 -8.34 -2.76 3.77
N LEU A 56 -7.64 -2.73 2.64
CA LEU A 56 -7.84 -3.72 1.57
C LEU A 56 -7.35 -5.10 1.97
N ALA A 57 -6.19 -5.19 2.64
CA ALA A 57 -5.69 -6.44 3.17
C ALA A 57 -6.66 -7.09 4.15
N GLU A 58 -7.27 -6.31 5.04
CA GLU A 58 -8.32 -6.77 5.95
C GLU A 58 -9.58 -7.21 5.20
N LYS A 59 -10.03 -6.46 4.18
CA LYS A 59 -11.13 -6.87 3.31
C LYS A 59 -10.86 -8.22 2.65
N ILE A 60 -9.67 -8.42 2.07
CA ILE A 60 -9.27 -9.68 1.44
C ILE A 60 -9.22 -10.81 2.47
N ALA A 61 -8.63 -10.54 3.64
CA ALA A 61 -8.54 -11.52 4.70
C ALA A 61 -9.92 -11.93 5.23
N SER A 62 -10.91 -11.05 5.14
CA SER A 62 -12.30 -11.33 5.51
C SER A 62 -13.05 -12.18 4.46
N LEU A 63 -12.52 -12.32 3.24
CA LEU A 63 -13.10 -13.18 2.21
C LEU A 63 -12.76 -14.65 2.47
N LYS A 64 -13.79 -15.51 2.41
CA LYS A 64 -13.66 -16.95 2.63
C LYS A 64 -12.68 -17.56 1.62
N GLY A 65 -11.59 -18.15 2.13
CA GLY A 65 -10.54 -18.77 1.31
C GLY A 65 -9.43 -17.82 0.84
N MET A 66 -9.45 -16.55 1.23
CA MET A 66 -8.38 -15.57 0.94
C MET A 66 -7.70 -15.01 2.21
N GLU A 67 -7.91 -15.66 3.35
CA GLU A 67 -7.33 -15.27 4.65
C GLU A 67 -5.79 -15.21 4.63
N GLU A 68 -5.13 -16.17 3.99
CA GLU A 68 -3.67 -16.15 3.81
C GLU A 68 -3.23 -15.03 2.86
N ALA A 69 -3.90 -14.89 1.72
CA ALA A 69 -3.59 -13.84 0.75
C ALA A 69 -3.74 -12.43 1.33
N GLY A 70 -4.79 -12.19 2.13
CA GLY A 70 -4.99 -10.93 2.83
C GLY A 70 -3.91 -10.67 3.88
N ARG A 71 -3.48 -11.70 4.63
CA ARG A 71 -2.38 -11.59 5.61
C ARG A 71 -1.03 -11.33 4.94
N GLU A 72 -0.72 -12.02 3.85
CA GLU A 72 0.50 -11.77 3.06
C GLU A 72 0.51 -10.36 2.48
N PHE A 73 -0.63 -9.91 1.94
CA PHE A 73 -0.77 -8.56 1.42
C PHE A 73 -0.57 -7.50 2.51
N LEU A 74 -1.16 -7.70 3.70
CA LEU A 74 -0.94 -6.82 4.87
C LEU A 74 0.55 -6.71 5.21
N LEU A 75 1.25 -7.84 5.27
CA LEU A 75 2.68 -7.92 5.53
C LEU A 75 3.50 -7.13 4.49
N HIS A 76 3.14 -7.26 3.21
CA HIS A 76 3.77 -6.50 2.14
C HIS A 76 3.54 -4.99 2.29
N ILE A 77 2.32 -4.55 2.60
CA ILE A 77 2.02 -3.13 2.81
C ILE A 77 2.81 -2.57 3.99
N GLN A 78 2.88 -3.29 5.12
CA GLN A 78 3.67 -2.86 6.28
C GLN A 78 5.18 -2.77 5.96
N ASN A 79 5.72 -3.74 5.21
CA ASN A 79 7.11 -3.71 4.78
C ASN A 79 7.40 -2.51 3.86
N ILE A 80 6.49 -2.20 2.92
CA ILE A 80 6.60 -1.02 2.06
C ILE A 80 6.57 0.26 2.90
N GLY A 81 5.65 0.34 3.86
CA GLY A 81 5.56 1.50 4.75
C GLY A 81 6.84 1.73 5.56
N ARG A 82 7.42 0.64 6.07
CA ARG A 82 8.70 0.68 6.80
C ARG A 82 9.85 1.11 5.90
N ALA A 83 9.93 0.60 4.67
CA ALA A 83 10.95 0.98 3.70
C ALA A 83 10.84 2.47 3.31
N ILE A 84 9.62 3.00 3.16
CA ILE A 84 9.41 4.42 2.87
C ILE A 84 9.83 5.29 4.06
N GLN A 85 9.52 4.88 5.29
CA GLN A 85 9.98 5.60 6.49
C GLN A 85 11.51 5.57 6.61
N ASP A 86 12.13 4.44 6.31
CA ASP A 86 13.59 4.27 6.36
C ASP A 86 14.27 5.16 5.32
N LEU A 87 13.78 5.18 4.08
CA LEU A 87 14.25 6.10 3.03
C LEU A 87 14.13 7.56 3.45
N LYS A 88 13.02 7.94 4.09
CA LYS A 88 12.81 9.31 4.57
C LYS A 88 13.77 9.67 5.70
N ASN A 89 14.01 8.76 6.64
CA ASN A 89 14.98 8.95 7.71
C ASN A 89 16.40 9.05 7.15
N PHE A 90 16.73 8.24 6.14
CA PHE A 90 18.01 8.28 5.46
C PHE A 90 18.21 9.59 4.70
N ASP A 91 17.20 10.08 3.97
CA ASP A 91 17.26 11.38 3.30
C ASP A 91 17.37 12.54 4.30
N ALA A 92 16.63 12.47 5.42
CA ALA A 92 16.71 13.44 6.50
C ALA A 92 18.09 13.44 7.19
N LEU A 93 18.69 12.27 7.43
CA LEU A 93 20.04 12.13 7.95
C LEU A 93 21.07 12.71 7.00
N LYS A 94 20.94 12.42 5.70
CA LYS A 94 21.85 12.92 4.66
C LYS A 94 21.75 14.44 4.51
N LYS A 95 20.52 15.00 4.55
CA LYS A 95 20.29 16.46 4.60
C LYS A 95 20.88 17.06 5.87
N ALA A 96 20.73 16.40 7.03
CA ALA A 96 21.31 16.86 8.28
C ALA A 96 22.86 16.89 8.19
N GLU A 97 23.50 15.83 7.70
CA GLU A 97 24.97 15.79 7.48
C GLU A 97 25.47 16.90 6.55
N LEU A 98 24.71 17.20 5.49
CA LEU A 98 25.02 18.29 4.56
C LEU A 98 24.90 19.69 5.20
N ILE A 99 24.03 19.85 6.21
CA ILE A 99 23.81 21.13 6.90
C ILE A 99 24.81 21.32 8.06
N THR A 100 25.20 20.25 8.76
CA THR A 100 26.14 20.33 9.89
C THR A 100 27.61 20.10 9.52
N GLY A 101 27.92 19.57 8.34
CA GLY A 101 29.31 19.42 7.86
C GLY A 101 30.18 18.47 8.69
N VAL A 102 29.58 17.60 9.51
CA VAL A 102 30.30 16.62 10.33
C VAL A 102 30.35 15.29 9.59
N LYS A 103 31.53 14.97 9.04
CA LYS A 103 31.89 13.63 8.53
C LYS A 103 31.98 12.65 9.71
N PHE A 104 31.25 11.54 9.66
CA PHE A 104 31.59 10.33 10.43
C PHE A 104 32.66 9.51 9.69
#